data_AF-A0A7X7VB38-F1
#
_entry.id   AF-A0A7X7VB38-F1
#
_cell.length_a   1.000
_cell.length_b   1.000
_cell.length_c   1.000
_cell.angle_alpha   90.00
_cell.angle_beta   90.00
_cell.angle_gamma   90.00
#
_symmetry.space_group_name_H-M   'P 1'
#
loop_
_entity.id
_entity.type
_entity.pdbx_description
1 polymer ?
#
loop_
_entity_poly.entity_id
_entity_poly.type
_entity_poly.pdbx_seq_one_letter_code
_entity_poly.pdbx_strand_id
1 'polypeptide(L)' 'MTENVSNTTGGWTGGRNAFGDFAPGLVHYTDRVLFDEVWERPDLSKRDRSLVTVAALTALGKIDQLQFHLGFARQNG' A
#
# COMPACT_ATOMS: atom_id res chain seq x y z
N MET A 1 7.12 -29.68 11.28
CA MET A 1 7.43 -28.27 11.61
C MET A 1 6.43 -27.41 10.87
N THR A 2 5.28 -27.14 11.49
CA THR A 2 4.26 -26.24 10.95
C THR A 2 4.64 -24.83 11.39
N GLU A 3 5.00 -23.96 10.45
CA GLU A 3 5.21 -22.55 10.77
C GLU A 3 3.87 -21.95 11.20
N ASN A 4 3.78 -21.58 12.48
CA ASN A 4 2.69 -20.81 13.04
C ASN A 4 2.78 -19.39 12.48
N VAL A 5 2.09 -19.14 11.36
CA VAL A 5 1.82 -17.77 10.91
C VAL A 5 0.84 -17.17 11.92
N SER A 6 1.37 -16.39 12.85
CA SER A 6 0.58 -15.59 13.78
C SER A 6 -0.41 -14.74 13.00
N ASN A 7 -1.69 -15.06 13.14
CA ASN A 7 -2.81 -14.32 12.59
C ASN A 7 -2.90 -12.97 13.32
N THR A 8 -2.20 -11.95 12.82
CA THR A 8 -2.33 -10.56 13.30
C THR A 8 -3.52 -9.92 12.62
N THR A 9 -4.63 -9.80 13.33
CA THR A 9 -5.72 -8.87 13.01
C THR A 9 -5.16 -7.44 12.94
N GLY A 10 -5.03 -6.86 11.73
CA GLY A 10 -4.75 -5.43 11.53
C GLY A 10 -3.95 -4.97 10.29
N GLY A 11 -3.47 -5.86 9.42
CA GLY A 11 -2.67 -5.48 8.23
C GLY A 11 -3.48 -4.99 7.02
N TRP A 12 -2.81 -4.40 6.03
CA TRP A 12 -3.41 -3.97 4.77
C TRP A 12 -4.01 -5.15 4.00
N THR A 13 -5.18 -4.97 3.39
CA THR A 13 -5.87 -6.02 2.61
C THR A 13 -6.29 -5.56 1.21
N GLY A 14 -5.85 -4.38 0.78
CA GLY A 14 -6.26 -3.81 -0.50
C GLY A 14 -5.81 -4.65 -1.70
N GLY A 15 -4.61 -5.22 -1.66
CA GLY A 15 -4.09 -6.15 -2.66
C GLY A 15 -4.88 -7.46 -2.67
N ARG A 16 -5.17 -8.05 -1.51
CA ARG A 16 -6.05 -9.23 -1.42
C ARG A 16 -7.43 -8.97 -2.03
N ASN A 17 -8.03 -7.82 -1.73
CA ASN A 17 -9.36 -7.47 -2.23
C ASN A 17 -9.36 -7.23 -3.76
N ALA A 18 -8.25 -6.74 -4.33
CA ALA A 18 -8.15 -6.44 -5.76
C ALA A 18 -7.68 -7.62 -6.62
N PHE A 19 -6.82 -8.48 -6.09
CA PHE A 19 -6.06 -9.47 -6.88
C PHE A 19 -6.08 -10.89 -6.31
N GLY A 20 -6.84 -11.12 -5.23
CA GLY A 20 -6.86 -12.38 -4.46
C GLY A 20 -7.06 -13.65 -5.28
N ASP A 21 -7.88 -13.56 -6.33
CA ASP A 21 -8.34 -14.74 -7.07
C ASP A 21 -7.36 -15.23 -8.14
N PHE A 22 -6.42 -14.39 -8.58
CA PHE A 22 -5.60 -14.69 -9.76
C PHE A 22 -4.11 -14.30 -9.66
N ALA A 23 -3.71 -13.45 -8.71
CA ALA A 23 -2.32 -13.01 -8.60
C ALA A 23 -1.83 -12.98 -7.14
N PRO A 24 -1.66 -14.15 -6.49
CA PRO A 24 -1.28 -14.23 -5.08
C PRO A 24 0.09 -13.60 -4.78
N GLY A 25 1.03 -13.60 -5.74
CA GLY A 25 2.30 -12.90 -5.61
C GLY A 25 2.11 -11.37 -5.52
N LEU A 26 1.21 -10.82 -6.32
CA LEU A 26 0.90 -9.39 -6.28
C LEU A 26 0.21 -9.01 -4.98
N VAL A 27 -0.69 -9.85 -4.46
CA VAL A 27 -1.28 -9.68 -3.12
C VAL A 27 -0.20 -9.56 -2.05
N HIS A 28 0.78 -10.47 -2.05
CA HIS A 28 1.89 -10.43 -1.10
C HIS A 28 2.68 -9.11 -1.18
N TYR A 29 3.07 -8.69 -2.39
CA TYR A 29 3.85 -7.47 -2.56
C TYR A 29 3.07 -6.20 -2.22
N THR A 30 1.77 -6.15 -2.52
CA THR A 30 0.95 -4.98 -2.17
C THR A 30 0.67 -4.91 -0.67
N ASP A 31 0.18 -6.00 -0.07
CA ASP A 31 -0.28 -5.98 1.32
C ASP A 31 0.90 -5.93 2.28
N ARG A 32 1.82 -6.90 2.16
CA ARG A 32 2.89 -7.09 3.15
C ARG A 32 4.07 -6.18 2.90
N VAL A 33 4.58 -6.13 1.67
CA VAL A 33 5.83 -5.41 1.40
C VAL A 33 5.58 -3.91 1.21
N LEU A 34 4.60 -3.52 0.40
CA LEU A 34 4.38 -2.11 0.12
C LEU A 34 3.72 -1.41 1.31
N PHE A 35 2.51 -1.80 1.69
CA PHE A 35 1.71 -1.04 2.66
C PHE A 35 2.04 -1.37 4.12
N ASP A 36 2.23 -2.64 4.49
CA ASP A 36 2.57 -3.00 5.87
C ASP A 36 4.05 -2.72 6.24
N GLU A 37 4.96 -2.60 5.27
CA GLU A 37 6.39 -2.37 5.53
C GLU A 37 6.92 -1.04 4.96
N VAL A 38 6.97 -0.84 3.64
CA VAL A 38 7.61 0.35 3.04
C VAL A 38 6.92 1.65 3.45
N TRP A 39 5.59 1.66 3.52
CA TRP A 39 4.80 2.81 3.95
C TRP A 39 4.93 3.13 5.45
N GLU A 40 5.33 2.15 6.26
CA GLU A 40 5.50 2.29 7.72
C GLU A 40 6.95 2.63 8.13
N ARG A 41 7.90 2.72 7.18
CA ARG A 41 9.30 3.06 7.49
C ARG A 41 9.41 4.45 8.13
N PRO A 42 10.14 4.59 9.25
CA PRO A 42 10.09 5.79 10.10
C PRO A 42 10.81 7.02 9.51
N ASP A 43 11.71 6.82 8.55
CA ASP A 43 12.57 7.90 8.02
C ASP A 43 11.81 8.98 7.24
N LEU A 44 10.57 8.69 6.82
CA LEU A 44 9.72 9.63 6.11
C LEU A 44 8.27 9.46 6.54
N SER A 45 7.62 10.57 6.88
CA SER A 45 6.23 10.59 7.34
C SER A 45 5.28 10.08 6.26
N LYS A 46 4.13 9.51 6.67
CA LYS A 46 3.07 9.10 5.74
C LYS A 46 2.54 10.26 4.89
N ARG A 47 2.49 11.46 5.46
CA ARG A 47 2.16 12.70 4.76
C ARG A 47 3.10 12.94 3.58
N ASP A 48 4.40 12.93 3.83
CA ASP A 48 5.41 13.23 2.81
C ASP A 48 5.52 12.10 1.78
N ARG A 49 5.37 10.84 2.22
CA ARG A 49 5.25 9.68 1.29
C ARG A 49 4.05 9.84 0.36
N SER A 50 2.89 10.24 0.90
CA SER A 50 1.71 10.53 0.10
C SER A 50 1.94 11.67 -0.89
N LEU A 51 2.58 12.77 -0.46
CA LEU A 51 2.91 13.89 -1.33
C LEU A 51 3.80 13.46 -2.50
N VAL A 52 4.89 12.74 -2.23
CA VAL A 52 5.82 12.25 -3.26
C VAL A 52 5.13 11.27 -4.21
N THR A 53 4.29 10.39 -3.68
CA THR A 53 3.52 9.42 -4.49
C THR A 53 2.56 10.14 -5.44
N VAL A 54 1.78 11.10 -4.94
CA VAL A 54 0.85 11.90 -5.78
C VAL A 54 1.61 12.68 -6.84
N ALA A 55 2.74 13.31 -6.49
CA ALA A 55 3.58 14.03 -7.44
C ALA A 55 4.10 13.10 -8.55
N ALA A 56 4.62 11.92 -8.19
CA ALA A 56 5.12 10.94 -9.15
C ALA A 56 4.01 10.41 -10.07
N LEU A 57 2.86 10.04 -9.52
CA LEU A 57 1.71 9.56 -10.31
C LEU A 57 1.19 10.62 -11.26
N THR A 58 1.17 11.89 -10.84
CA THR A 58 0.79 13.04 -11.68
C THR A 58 1.77 13.22 -12.84
N ALA A 59 3.08 13.25 -12.54
CA ALA A 59 4.13 13.40 -13.56
C ALA A 59 4.12 12.26 -14.59
N LEU A 60 3.78 11.04 -14.16
CA LEU A 60 3.70 9.85 -15.01
C LEU A 60 2.34 9.67 -15.71
N GLY A 61 1.37 10.56 -15.48
CA GLY A 61 0.03 10.46 -16.05
C GLY A 61 -0.76 9.22 -15.58
N LYS A 62 -0.48 8.70 -14.38
CA LYS A 62 -1.13 7.51 -13.80
C LYS A 62 -2.44 7.85 -13.08
N ILE A 63 -3.38 8.39 -13.84
CA ILE A 63 -4.61 8.99 -13.31
C ILE A 63 -5.47 7.98 -12.54
N ASP A 64 -5.54 6.71 -12.98
CA ASP A 64 -6.34 5.67 -12.31
C ASP A 64 -5.89 5.43 -10.85
N GLN A 65 -4.60 5.61 -10.57
CA GLN A 65 -4.05 5.45 -9.21
C GLN A 65 -4.30 6.70 -8.35
N LEU A 66 -4.50 7.87 -8.94
CA LEU A 66 -4.70 9.12 -8.20
C LEU A 66 -6.00 9.12 -7.40
N GLN A 67 -7.04 8.41 -7.86
CA GLN A 67 -8.33 8.32 -7.14
C GLN A 67 -8.14 7.83 -5.70
N PHE A 68 -7.39 6.75 -5.53
CA PHE A 68 -7.06 6.22 -4.21
C PHE A 68 -6.05 7.13 -3.48
N HIS A 69 -4.93 7.46 -4.14
CA HIS A 69 -3.81 8.12 -3.47
C HIS A 69 -4.08 9.57 -3.06
N LEU A 70 -4.98 10.30 -3.72
CA LEU A 70 -5.41 11.63 -3.26
C LEU A 70 -6.22 11.56 -1.97
N GLY A 71 -7.14 10.59 -1.87
CA GLY A 71 -7.90 10.35 -0.65
C GLY A 71 -7.01 9.89 0.50
N PHE A 72 -6.07 8.99 0.20
CA PHE A 72 -5.10 8.50 1.17
C PHE A 72 -4.13 9.60 1.63
N ALA A 73 -3.69 10.48 0.72
CA ALA A 73 -2.91 11.67 1.07
C ALA A 73 -3.64 12.55 2.08
N ARG A 74 -4.90 12.88 1.81
CA ARG A 74 -5.71 13.71 2.72
C ARG A 74 -5.87 13.09 4.11
N GLN A 75 -5.97 11.77 4.21
CA GLN A 75 -6.04 11.07 5.51
C GLN A 75 -4.74 11.16 6.31
N ASN A 76 -3.60 11.29 5.62
CA ASN A 76 -2.28 11.36 6.23
C ASN A 76 -1.82 12.79 6.58
N GLY A 77 -2.64 13.81 6.31
CA GLY A 77 -2.36 15.24 6.59
C GLY A 77 -1.67 15.98 5.45
#